data_AF-A0A4S4CWJ9-F1
#
_entry.id   AF-A0A4S4CWJ9-F1
#
_cell.length_a   1.000
_cell.length_b   1.000
_cell.length_c   1.000
_cell.angle_alpha   90.00
_cell.angle_beta   90.00
_cell.angle_gamma   90.00
#
_symmetry.space_group_name_H-M   'P 1'
#
loop_
_entity.id
_entity.type
_entity.pdbx_description
1 polymer ?
#
loop_
_entity_poly.entity_id
_entity_poly.type
_entity_poly.pdbx_seq_one_letter_code
_entity_poly.pdbx_strand_id
1 'polypeptide(L)'
;MLLRLQVKQDGFFPADLLFLASTNADGVCYVETANLDGETNLKIRKALEKTWDYMTPEKASEFKGEVQCEQPNNSLYTFTGNLIIDKQALPLNPNQLLLRGCCLRNTEHIIGAVIFTGQETKVMMNSMNVPSKRSTLERKLDKLIIILFGVLFSMCLIGAIGSGVFIDNKYYFLGLRGHLSPDMNPKHRFVVAILSMFTLITLYSPIIPISLYVSVEMVKFIQSTQYINNDLHMYHVETNTPALARTSNLNEELGQVEYIFSDKTGTLTRNLMEFFKCSIGGEVYGTGLTEIEIGGAQRNGMKVDEVRKSSNIVREKGFNFDDARLMQGAWRNEPNPDMCKEFFRCLAICHTVLPEGEESPEKIRYQAASPDEAALVTATKRFGFFFYRSVILYST
;
A
#
# COMPACT_ATOMS: atom_id res chain seq x y z
N MET A 1 -9.28 -11.57 30.85
CA MET A 1 -7.98 -10.96 31.21
C MET A 1 -7.41 -10.34 29.94
N LEU A 2 -7.28 -9.02 29.88
CA LEU A 2 -6.72 -8.37 28.69
C LEU A 2 -5.20 -8.51 28.68
N LEU A 3 -4.64 -8.79 27.51
CA LEU A 3 -3.20 -8.78 27.29
C LEU A 3 -2.70 -7.34 27.30
N ARG A 4 -1.62 -7.08 28.04
CA ARG A 4 -0.94 -5.78 28.10
C ARG A 4 0.35 -5.88 27.29
N LEU A 5 0.58 -4.92 26.42
CA LEU A 5 1.73 -4.90 25.51
C LEU A 5 2.53 -3.62 25.73
N GLN A 6 3.85 -3.79 25.77
CA GLN A 6 4.79 -2.68 25.68
C GLN A 6 5.26 -2.56 24.23
N VAL A 7 5.08 -1.39 23.63
CA VAL A 7 5.52 -1.11 22.26
C VAL A 7 6.62 -0.06 22.33
N LYS A 8 7.76 -0.36 21.71
CA LYS A 8 8.93 0.53 21.65
C LYS A 8 8.83 1.48 20.47
N GLN A 9 9.63 2.54 20.50
CA GLN A 9 9.79 3.52 19.43
C GLN A 9 10.01 2.84 18.07
N ASP A 10 9.38 3.40 17.04
CA ASP A 10 9.38 2.91 15.65
C ASP A 10 8.78 1.50 15.47
N GLY A 11 8.12 0.97 16.51
CA GLY A 11 7.38 -0.28 16.47
C GLY A 11 5.97 -0.11 15.92
N PHE A 12 5.51 -1.10 15.15
CA PHE A 12 4.12 -1.18 14.70
C PHE A 12 3.22 -1.79 15.76
N PHE A 13 2.00 -1.26 15.91
CA PHE A 13 1.01 -1.86 16.79
C PHE A 13 0.47 -3.17 16.20
N PRO A 14 0.55 -4.30 16.93
CA PRO A 14 0.14 -5.61 16.41
C PRO A 14 -1.38 -5.83 16.41
N ALA A 15 -2.11 -5.08 17.22
CA ALA A 15 -3.54 -5.19 17.46
C ALA A 15 -4.11 -3.80 17.80
N ASP A 16 -5.43 -3.68 17.97
CA ASP A 16 -6.01 -2.41 18.43
C ASP A 16 -5.85 -2.33 19.96
N LEU A 17 -5.11 -1.33 20.43
CA LEU A 17 -4.71 -1.17 21.83
C LEU A 17 -5.41 0.04 22.46
N LEU A 18 -5.89 -0.13 23.68
CA LEU A 18 -6.19 0.96 24.59
C LEU A 18 -4.89 1.56 25.12
N PHE A 19 -4.69 2.85 24.91
CA PHE A 19 -3.53 3.58 25.38
C PHE A 19 -3.62 3.85 26.89
N LEU A 20 -2.72 3.23 27.68
CA LEU A 20 -2.71 3.35 29.13
C LEU A 20 -1.69 4.38 29.60
N ALA A 21 -0.45 4.29 29.13
CA ALA A 21 0.63 5.16 29.59
C ALA A 21 1.75 5.29 28.55
N SER A 22 2.47 6.41 28.57
CA SER A 22 3.64 6.69 27.74
C SER A 22 4.81 7.21 28.57
N THR A 23 6.03 7.11 28.06
CA THR A 23 7.22 7.73 28.66
C THR A 23 7.17 9.24 28.75
N ASN A 24 6.42 9.90 27.87
CA ASN A 24 6.28 11.36 27.87
C ASN A 24 5.47 11.81 29.09
N ALA A 25 5.93 12.89 29.75
CA ALA A 25 5.36 13.40 31.00
C ALA A 25 3.86 13.79 30.90
N ASP A 26 3.38 14.14 29.71
CA ASP A 26 1.98 14.55 29.47
C ASP A 26 1.04 13.38 29.14
N GLY A 27 1.53 12.13 29.19
CA GLY A 27 0.74 10.96 28.80
C GLY A 27 0.33 10.95 27.32
N VAL A 28 1.17 11.55 26.47
CA VAL A 28 0.93 11.72 25.03
C VAL A 28 1.90 10.86 24.23
N CYS A 29 1.39 10.23 23.16
CA CYS A 29 2.23 9.60 22.15
C CYS A 29 1.90 10.11 20.74
N TYR A 30 2.87 9.97 19.84
CA TYR A 30 2.72 10.34 18.44
C TYR A 30 2.62 9.07 17.59
N VAL A 31 1.62 9.05 16.71
CA VAL A 31 1.29 7.88 15.90
C VAL A 31 1.29 8.26 14.44
N GLU A 32 2.07 7.54 13.64
CA GLU A 32 2.05 7.63 12.18
C GLU A 32 0.95 6.73 11.62
N THR A 33 -0.02 7.33 10.92
CA THR A 33 -1.17 6.63 10.32
C THR A 33 -1.08 6.47 8.81
N ALA A 34 0.08 6.75 8.20
CA ALA A 34 0.30 6.68 6.75
C ALA A 34 -0.17 5.34 6.12
N ASN A 35 -0.11 4.24 6.86
CA ASN A 35 -0.57 2.92 6.40
C ASN A 35 -2.10 2.74 6.35
N LEU A 36 -2.88 3.59 7.04
CA LEU A 36 -4.34 3.47 7.16
C LEU A 36 -5.08 4.49 6.32
N ASP A 37 -4.66 5.76 6.39
CA ASP A 37 -5.36 6.90 5.77
C ASP A 37 -4.47 7.71 4.81
N GLY A 38 -3.20 7.32 4.65
CA GLY A 38 -2.25 8.04 3.80
C GLY A 38 -1.91 9.44 4.34
N GLU A 39 -2.20 9.74 5.62
CA GLU A 39 -1.77 11.00 6.23
C GLU A 39 -0.34 10.87 6.74
N THR A 40 0.51 11.83 6.39
CA THR A 40 1.93 11.86 6.78
C THR A 40 2.17 12.57 8.11
N ASN A 41 1.19 13.32 8.60
CA ASN A 41 1.27 14.01 9.88
C ASN A 41 1.12 13.00 11.02
N LEU A 42 1.93 13.17 12.05
CA LEU A 42 1.82 12.39 13.27
C LEU A 42 0.56 12.80 14.03
N LYS A 43 -0.29 11.82 14.34
CA LYS A 43 -1.49 12.03 15.15
C LYS A 43 -1.14 11.90 16.62
N ILE A 44 -1.56 12.91 17.38
CA ILE A 44 -1.39 12.96 18.82
C ILE A 44 -2.46 12.11 19.49
N ARG A 45 -2.06 11.16 20.33
CA ARG A 45 -2.95 10.33 21.16
C ARG A 45 -2.64 10.57 22.62
N LYS A 46 -3.68 10.68 23.47
CA LYS A 46 -3.54 11.00 24.89
C LYS A 46 -4.16 9.89 25.74
N ALA A 47 -3.39 9.39 26.69
CA ALA A 47 -3.83 8.41 27.66
C ALA A 47 -4.71 9.08 28.74
N LEU A 48 -5.50 8.27 29.44
CA LEU A 48 -6.27 8.77 30.58
C LEU A 48 -5.33 9.19 31.71
N GLU A 49 -5.59 10.34 32.33
CA GLU A 49 -4.72 10.89 33.39
C GLU A 49 -4.56 9.94 34.58
N LYS A 50 -5.60 9.15 34.87
CA LYS A 50 -5.57 8.12 35.91
C LYS A 50 -4.68 6.92 35.62
N THR A 51 -4.27 6.71 34.37
CA THR A 51 -3.50 5.52 33.98
C THR A 51 -2.00 5.80 33.77
N TRP A 52 -1.55 7.05 33.93
CA TRP A 52 -0.16 7.44 33.69
C TRP A 52 0.85 6.74 34.60
N ASP A 53 0.45 6.36 35.82
CA ASP A 53 1.33 5.72 36.79
C ASP A 53 1.73 4.28 36.42
N TYR A 54 1.04 3.65 35.46
CA TYR A 54 1.24 2.25 35.07
C TYR A 54 2.30 2.06 33.98
N MET A 55 3.39 2.84 34.05
CA MET A 55 4.48 2.81 33.07
C MET A 55 5.45 1.66 33.23
N THR A 56 5.63 1.14 34.45
CA THR A 56 6.53 0.01 34.67
C THR A 56 5.78 -1.31 34.47
N PRO A 57 6.42 -2.36 33.91
CA PRO A 57 5.77 -3.67 33.72
C PRO A 57 5.16 -4.24 35.01
N GLU A 58 5.80 -3.98 36.16
CA GLU A 58 5.34 -4.43 37.47
C GLU A 58 4.03 -3.75 37.86
N LYS A 59 3.97 -2.41 37.79
CA LYS A 59 2.75 -1.65 38.07
C LYS A 59 1.67 -1.94 37.04
N ALA A 60 2.06 -2.05 35.77
CA ALA A 60 1.15 -2.42 34.70
C ALA A 60 0.50 -3.78 34.97
N SER A 61 1.20 -4.72 35.63
CA SER A 61 0.63 -6.02 36.04
C SER A 61 -0.42 -5.88 37.13
N GLU A 62 -0.21 -4.96 38.09
CA GLU A 62 -1.11 -4.67 39.21
C GLU A 62 -2.40 -3.96 38.80
N PHE A 63 -2.40 -3.30 37.63
CA PHE A 63 -3.58 -2.61 37.10
C PHE A 63 -4.80 -3.56 37.03
N LYS A 64 -5.90 -3.14 37.66
CA LYS A 64 -7.20 -3.81 37.64
C LYS A 64 -8.25 -2.84 37.12
N GLY A 65 -8.84 -3.17 35.99
CA GLY A 65 -9.92 -2.41 35.40
C GLY A 65 -10.74 -3.27 34.44
N GLU A 66 -11.96 -2.85 34.18
CA GLU A 66 -12.87 -3.47 33.21
C GLU A 66 -13.10 -2.49 32.07
N VAL A 67 -12.93 -2.94 30.82
CA VAL A 67 -13.22 -2.14 29.63
C VAL A 67 -14.54 -2.61 29.06
N GLN A 68 -15.53 -1.72 29.03
CA GLN A 68 -16.81 -1.93 28.38
C GLN A 68 -16.82 -1.10 27.10
N CYS A 69 -16.79 -1.73 25.94
CA CYS A 69 -16.75 -1.01 24.66
C CYS A 69 -17.81 -1.54 23.69
N GLU A 70 -18.05 -0.77 22.63
CA GLU A 70 -18.90 -1.19 21.52
C GLU A 70 -18.36 -2.45 20.81
N GLN A 71 -19.23 -3.10 20.02
CA GLN A 71 -18.80 -4.20 19.16
C GLN A 71 -17.80 -3.71 18.09
N PRO A 72 -16.88 -4.58 17.64
CA PRO A 72 -15.95 -4.26 16.55
C PRO A 72 -16.69 -3.69 15.33
N ASN A 73 -16.22 -2.56 14.81
CA ASN A 73 -16.77 -1.88 13.64
C ASN A 73 -15.67 -1.43 12.67
N ASN A 74 -16.03 -1.15 11.43
CA ASN A 74 -15.09 -0.74 10.37
C ASN A 74 -14.82 0.78 10.34
N SER A 75 -15.43 1.58 11.21
CA SER A 75 -15.18 3.02 11.22
C SER A 75 -13.90 3.34 11.98
N LEU A 76 -12.88 3.85 11.28
CA LEU A 76 -11.57 4.17 11.87
C LEU A 76 -11.63 5.31 12.91
N TYR A 77 -12.61 6.21 12.77
CA TYR A 77 -12.70 7.45 13.54
C TYR A 77 -13.67 7.38 14.71
N THR A 78 -14.46 6.32 14.84
CA THR A 78 -15.43 6.17 15.93
C THR A 78 -14.97 5.08 16.88
N PHE A 79 -14.93 5.40 18.16
CA PHE A 79 -14.70 4.43 19.21
C PHE A 79 -15.39 4.96 20.46
N THR A 80 -16.33 4.19 20.99
CA THR A 80 -17.01 4.51 22.25
C THR A 80 -16.89 3.35 23.22
N GLY A 81 -16.41 3.65 24.42
CA GLY A 81 -16.36 2.70 25.52
C GLY A 81 -16.18 3.42 26.85
N ASN A 82 -16.16 2.64 27.92
CA ASN A 82 -15.92 3.08 29.28
C ASN A 82 -14.85 2.19 29.91
N LEU A 83 -13.87 2.80 30.54
CA LEU A 83 -12.90 2.12 31.40
C LEU A 83 -13.34 2.28 32.86
N ILE A 84 -13.66 1.17 33.52
CA ILE A 84 -14.07 1.12 34.91
C ILE A 84 -12.84 0.80 35.77
N ILE A 85 -12.36 1.79 36.52
CA ILE A 85 -11.26 1.66 37.49
C ILE A 85 -11.80 2.14 38.84
N ASP A 86 -11.58 1.37 39.91
CA ASP A 86 -11.98 1.72 41.28
C ASP A 86 -13.44 2.18 41.41
N LYS A 87 -14.35 1.51 40.67
CA LYS A 87 -15.80 1.82 40.57
C LYS A 87 -16.14 3.16 39.92
N GLN A 88 -15.17 3.86 39.31
CA GLN A 88 -15.42 5.03 38.48
C GLN A 88 -15.37 4.65 37.00
N ALA A 89 -16.41 5.00 36.25
CA ALA A 89 -16.45 4.86 34.80
C ALA A 89 -15.83 6.09 34.13
N LEU A 90 -14.79 5.88 33.33
CA LEU A 90 -14.12 6.91 32.53
C LEU A 90 -14.46 6.69 31.05
N PRO A 91 -14.98 7.69 30.33
CA PRO A 91 -15.30 7.55 28.92
C PRO A 91 -14.03 7.42 28.08
N LEU A 92 -14.08 6.50 27.11
CA LEU A 92 -13.05 6.26 26.12
C LEU A 92 -13.51 6.80 24.77
N ASN A 93 -12.64 7.62 24.17
CA ASN A 93 -12.82 8.21 22.86
C ASN A 93 -11.79 7.61 21.89
N PRO A 94 -11.87 7.91 20.57
CA PRO A 94 -10.86 7.47 19.60
C PRO A 94 -9.43 7.90 19.95
N ASN A 95 -9.26 8.97 20.73
CA ASN A 95 -7.95 9.48 21.15
C ASN A 95 -7.20 8.55 22.11
N GLN A 96 -7.90 7.63 22.77
CA GLN A 96 -7.32 6.60 23.63
C GLN A 96 -7.09 5.28 22.89
N LEU A 97 -7.43 5.17 21.59
CA LEU A 97 -7.29 3.95 20.80
C LEU A 97 -6.09 4.06 19.85
N LEU A 98 -5.21 3.05 19.89
CA LEU A 98 -4.08 2.88 18.99
C LEU A 98 -4.42 1.73 18.04
N LEU A 99 -4.47 2.03 16.74
CA LEU A 99 -4.92 1.07 15.73
C LEU A 99 -3.77 0.17 15.26
N ARG A 100 -4.09 -1.08 14.93
CA ARG A 100 -3.17 -2.02 14.31
C ARG A 100 -2.56 -1.42 13.04
N GLY A 101 -1.26 -1.60 12.84
CA GLY A 101 -0.55 -1.16 11.62
C GLY A 101 -0.12 0.30 11.61
N CYS A 102 -0.54 1.12 12.58
CA CYS A 102 0.09 2.40 12.84
C CYS A 102 1.46 2.20 13.53
N CYS A 103 2.36 3.16 13.33
CA CYS A 103 3.71 3.14 13.89
C CYS A 103 3.84 4.15 15.05
N LEU A 104 4.49 3.75 16.14
CA LEU A 104 4.80 4.66 17.25
C LEU A 104 6.02 5.53 16.90
N ARG A 105 5.87 6.86 16.99
CA ARG A 105 6.94 7.83 16.72
C ARG A 105 7.16 8.75 17.92
N ASN A 106 8.36 9.35 17.99
CA ASN A 106 8.72 10.39 18.96
C ASN A 106 8.32 10.04 20.42
N THR A 107 8.39 8.75 20.78
CA THR A 107 8.05 8.22 22.11
C THR A 107 8.82 6.93 22.30
N GLU A 108 9.65 6.85 23.35
CA GLU A 108 10.54 5.70 23.59
C GLU A 108 9.77 4.38 23.76
N HIS A 109 8.73 4.38 24.59
CA HIS A 109 7.81 3.25 24.71
C HIS A 109 6.45 3.67 25.27
N ILE A 110 5.44 2.86 24.94
CA ILE A 110 4.09 2.97 25.47
C ILE A 110 3.62 1.63 26.05
N ILE A 111 2.67 1.70 26.97
CA ILE A 111 1.92 0.54 27.47
C ILE A 111 0.47 0.66 27.00
N GLY A 112 -0.02 -0.41 26.40
CA GLY A 112 -1.41 -0.51 25.97
C GLY A 112 -2.04 -1.85 26.34
N ALA A 113 -3.36 -1.86 26.53
CA ALA A 113 -4.15 -3.08 26.71
C ALA A 113 -4.83 -3.45 25.39
N VAL A 114 -4.71 -4.70 24.96
CA VAL A 114 -5.32 -5.18 23.71
C VAL A 114 -6.85 -5.18 23.85
N ILE A 115 -7.55 -4.48 22.94
CA ILE A 115 -9.02 -4.48 22.85
C ILE A 115 -9.48 -5.46 21.77
N PHE A 116 -9.09 -5.23 20.51
CA PHE A 116 -9.50 -6.07 19.38
C PHE A 116 -8.32 -6.82 18.78
N THR A 117 -8.52 -8.06 18.37
CA THR A 117 -7.46 -8.94 17.83
C THR A 117 -7.84 -9.56 16.50
N GLY A 118 -6.82 -9.91 15.69
CA GLY A 118 -7.03 -10.64 14.43
C GLY A 118 -7.97 -9.93 13.46
N GLN A 119 -9.07 -10.60 13.09
CA GLN A 119 -10.08 -10.08 12.17
C GLN A 119 -11.00 -9.02 12.79
N GLU A 120 -11.01 -8.89 14.11
CA GLU A 120 -11.82 -7.88 14.80
C GLU A 120 -11.16 -6.50 14.82
N THR A 121 -9.87 -6.41 14.47
CA THR A 121 -9.18 -5.12 14.35
C THR A 121 -9.81 -4.27 13.25
N LYS A 122 -9.95 -2.96 13.49
CA LYS A 122 -10.62 -2.05 12.55
C LYS A 122 -9.99 -2.05 11.16
N VAL A 123 -8.67 -2.23 11.07
CA VAL A 123 -7.95 -2.34 9.80
C VAL A 123 -8.34 -3.62 9.05
N MET A 124 -8.43 -4.75 9.75
CA MET A 124 -8.80 -6.03 9.11
C MET A 124 -10.28 -6.04 8.72
N MET A 125 -11.15 -5.38 9.47
CA MET A 125 -12.56 -5.20 9.09
C MET A 125 -12.75 -4.32 7.84
N ASN A 126 -11.83 -3.40 7.58
CA ASN A 126 -11.78 -2.65 6.31
C ASN A 126 -11.07 -3.40 5.18
N SER A 127 -10.37 -4.49 5.49
CA SER A 127 -9.72 -5.28 4.46
C SER A 127 -10.76 -6.10 3.70
N MET A 128 -10.73 -6.02 2.37
CA MET A 128 -11.53 -6.90 1.53
C MET A 128 -10.89 -8.27 1.46
N ASN A 129 -11.69 -9.33 1.64
CA ASN A 129 -11.25 -10.69 1.34
C ASN A 129 -10.75 -10.74 -0.10
N VAL A 130 -9.49 -11.16 -0.27
CA VAL A 130 -8.84 -11.18 -1.59
C VAL A 130 -9.61 -12.12 -2.51
N PRO A 131 -10.32 -11.62 -3.54
CA PRO A 131 -11.02 -12.49 -4.45
C PRO A 131 -10.00 -13.26 -5.29
N SER A 132 -10.34 -14.49 -5.67
CA SER A 132 -9.58 -15.21 -6.69
C SER A 132 -9.66 -14.42 -8.01
N LYS A 133 -8.53 -13.86 -8.44
CA LYS A 133 -8.44 -13.11 -9.69
C LYS A 133 -8.35 -14.10 -10.85
N ARG A 134 -9.33 -14.07 -11.76
CA ARG A 134 -9.33 -14.81 -13.03
C ARG A 134 -9.31 -13.85 -14.19
N SER A 135 -8.53 -14.16 -15.21
CA SER A 135 -8.44 -13.30 -16.40
C SER A 135 -9.75 -13.32 -17.21
N THR A 136 -10.01 -12.25 -17.94
CA THR A 136 -11.12 -12.20 -18.91
C THR A 136 -10.90 -13.18 -20.05
N LEU A 137 -9.64 -13.43 -20.42
CA LEU A 137 -9.22 -14.42 -21.41
C LEU A 137 -9.60 -15.84 -20.97
N GLU A 138 -9.31 -16.23 -19.73
CA GLU A 138 -9.73 -17.53 -19.17
C GLU A 138 -11.26 -17.71 -19.27
N ARG A 139 -12.04 -16.69 -18.88
CA ARG A 139 -13.51 -16.76 -18.98
C ARG A 139 -14.00 -16.89 -20.43
N LYS A 140 -13.29 -16.31 -21.41
CA LYS A 140 -13.61 -16.45 -22.83
C LYS A 140 -13.22 -17.84 -23.35
N LEU A 141 -12.06 -18.37 -22.97
CA LEU A 141 -11.64 -19.72 -23.32
C LEU A 141 -12.62 -20.77 -22.77
N ASP A 142 -13.04 -20.66 -21.52
CA ASP A 142 -14.03 -21.57 -20.92
C ASP A 142 -15.34 -21.59 -21.72
N LYS A 143 -15.83 -20.40 -22.12
CA LYS A 143 -17.03 -20.30 -22.98
C LYS A 143 -16.83 -20.98 -24.33
N LEU A 144 -15.67 -20.79 -24.97
CA LEU A 144 -15.35 -21.43 -26.25
C LEU A 144 -15.26 -22.96 -26.11
N ILE A 145 -14.67 -23.46 -25.02
CA ILE A 145 -14.57 -24.90 -24.74
C ILE A 145 -15.97 -25.51 -24.58
N ILE A 146 -16.88 -24.85 -23.86
CA ILE A 146 -18.27 -25.32 -23.70
C ILE A 146 -18.98 -25.37 -25.07
N ILE A 147 -18.77 -24.36 -25.93
CA ILE A 147 -19.32 -24.35 -27.30
C ILE A 147 -18.74 -25.51 -28.12
N LEU A 148 -17.42 -25.72 -28.09
CA LEU A 148 -16.75 -26.82 -28.80
C LEU A 148 -17.23 -28.19 -28.32
N PHE A 149 -17.42 -28.37 -27.01
CA PHE A 149 -17.99 -29.59 -26.45
C PHE A 149 -19.42 -29.84 -26.95
N GLY A 150 -20.25 -28.80 -27.03
CA GLY A 150 -21.59 -28.89 -27.60
C GLY A 150 -21.59 -29.29 -29.08
N VAL A 151 -20.68 -28.73 -29.88
CA VAL A 151 -20.50 -29.09 -31.30
C VAL A 151 -20.02 -30.53 -31.45
N LEU A 152 -19.01 -30.93 -30.67
CA LEU A 152 -18.49 -32.31 -30.63
C LEU A 152 -19.60 -33.30 -30.32
N PHE A 153 -20.35 -33.07 -29.23
CA PHE A 153 -21.46 -33.93 -28.82
C PHE A 153 -22.53 -34.05 -29.93
N SER A 154 -22.86 -32.93 -30.59
CA SER A 154 -23.83 -32.91 -31.68
C SER A 154 -23.37 -33.71 -32.89
N MET A 155 -22.10 -33.57 -33.30
CA MET A 155 -21.52 -34.37 -34.39
C MET A 155 -21.49 -35.86 -34.05
N CYS A 156 -21.10 -36.23 -32.83
CA CYS A 156 -21.10 -37.62 -32.38
C CYS A 156 -22.52 -38.20 -32.34
N LEU A 157 -23.52 -37.42 -31.93
CA LEU A 157 -24.92 -37.86 -31.90
C LEU A 157 -25.45 -38.11 -33.32
N ILE A 158 -25.20 -37.19 -34.26
CA ILE A 158 -25.61 -37.36 -35.67
C ILE A 158 -24.92 -38.58 -36.28
N GLY A 159 -23.61 -38.74 -36.04
CA GLY A 159 -22.85 -39.90 -36.52
C GLY A 159 -23.32 -41.23 -35.91
N ALA A 160 -23.68 -41.25 -34.63
CA ALA A 160 -24.24 -42.43 -33.95
C ALA A 160 -25.60 -42.83 -34.52
N ILE A 161 -26.49 -41.85 -34.78
CA ILE A 161 -27.78 -42.08 -35.43
C ILE A 161 -27.56 -42.59 -36.86
N GLY A 162 -26.65 -41.96 -37.62
CA GLY A 162 -26.29 -42.39 -38.97
C GLY A 162 -25.79 -43.83 -39.02
N SER A 163 -24.88 -44.21 -38.11
CA SER A 163 -24.39 -45.58 -37.95
C SER A 163 -25.52 -46.56 -37.61
N GLY A 164 -26.38 -46.20 -36.66
CA GLY A 164 -27.52 -47.04 -36.23
C GLY A 164 -28.58 -47.25 -37.30
N VAL A 165 -28.81 -46.27 -38.18
CA VAL A 165 -29.76 -46.35 -39.32
C VAL A 165 -29.16 -47.10 -40.50
N PHE A 166 -27.88 -46.88 -40.81
CA PHE A 166 -27.22 -47.47 -41.97
C PHE A 166 -26.89 -48.96 -41.79
N ILE A 167 -26.91 -49.47 -40.55
CA ILE A 167 -26.68 -50.88 -40.27
C ILE A 167 -27.87 -51.74 -40.74
N ASP A 168 -27.70 -52.34 -41.92
CA ASP A 168 -28.65 -53.27 -42.51
C ASP A 168 -27.93 -54.52 -43.01
N ASN A 169 -28.61 -55.67 -42.90
CA ASN A 169 -28.14 -56.98 -43.37
C ASN A 169 -27.99 -57.06 -44.90
N LYS A 170 -28.24 -55.97 -45.62
CA LYS A 170 -28.11 -55.90 -47.09
C LYS A 170 -26.77 -55.35 -47.55
N TYR A 171 -26.07 -54.58 -46.69
CA TYR A 171 -24.79 -53.94 -46.99
C TYR A 171 -23.58 -54.72 -46.45
N TYR A 172 -23.62 -56.07 -46.55
CA TYR A 172 -22.53 -57.00 -46.20
C TYR A 172 -21.25 -56.88 -47.06
N PHE A 173 -21.11 -55.83 -47.87
CA PHE A 173 -19.99 -55.67 -48.81
C PHE A 173 -18.64 -55.37 -48.13
N LEU A 174 -18.62 -55.08 -46.81
CA LEU A 174 -17.38 -54.83 -46.05
C LEU A 174 -16.64 -56.11 -45.58
N GLY A 175 -17.04 -57.31 -46.01
CA GLY A 175 -16.29 -58.54 -45.69
C GLY A 175 -16.42 -59.04 -44.24
N LEU A 176 -17.46 -58.63 -43.52
CA LEU A 176 -17.77 -59.06 -42.15
C LEU A 176 -18.36 -60.51 -42.09
N ARG A 177 -17.74 -61.48 -42.78
CA ARG A 177 -18.21 -62.89 -42.81
C ARG A 177 -17.30 -63.86 -42.04
N GLY A 178 -16.14 -63.42 -41.55
CA GLY A 178 -15.16 -64.31 -40.91
C GLY A 178 -15.14 -64.26 -39.38
N HIS A 179 -15.19 -63.07 -38.78
CA HIS A 179 -15.12 -62.86 -37.33
C HIS A 179 -15.84 -61.54 -37.02
N LEU A 180 -17.16 -61.57 -36.79
CA LEU A 180 -17.81 -60.45 -36.11
C LEU A 180 -17.43 -60.54 -34.64
N SER A 181 -16.79 -59.50 -34.10
CA SER A 181 -16.86 -59.29 -32.66
C SER A 181 -18.35 -59.21 -32.26
N PRO A 182 -18.77 -59.84 -31.15
CA PRO A 182 -20.17 -59.85 -30.71
C PRO A 182 -20.78 -58.45 -30.52
N ASP A 183 -19.91 -57.44 -30.49
CA ASP A 183 -20.20 -56.02 -30.23
C ASP A 183 -20.80 -55.27 -31.45
N MET A 184 -20.69 -55.80 -32.67
CA MET A 184 -21.20 -55.16 -33.91
C MET A 184 -22.34 -55.95 -34.55
N ASN A 185 -23.21 -56.54 -33.74
CA ASN A 185 -24.35 -57.32 -34.20
C ASN A 185 -25.52 -56.43 -34.70
N PRO A 186 -26.00 -56.60 -35.95
CA PRO A 186 -27.10 -55.79 -36.51
C PRO A 186 -28.46 -56.00 -35.83
N LYS A 187 -28.59 -57.03 -34.97
CA LYS A 187 -29.78 -57.27 -34.14
C LYS A 187 -29.91 -56.27 -32.97
N HIS A 188 -28.81 -55.66 -32.52
CA HIS A 188 -28.78 -54.71 -31.40
C HIS A 188 -28.38 -53.30 -31.87
N ARG A 189 -29.19 -52.69 -32.76
CA ARG A 189 -28.90 -51.38 -33.38
C ARG A 189 -28.65 -50.26 -32.36
N PHE A 190 -29.35 -50.28 -31.23
CA PHE A 190 -29.16 -49.33 -30.14
C PHE A 190 -27.77 -49.46 -29.49
N VAL A 191 -27.30 -50.70 -29.28
CA VAL A 191 -25.97 -50.96 -28.71
C VAL A 191 -24.89 -50.50 -29.68
N VAL A 192 -25.06 -50.77 -30.98
CA VAL A 192 -24.10 -50.32 -32.00
C VAL A 192 -24.07 -48.79 -32.13
N ALA A 193 -25.22 -48.10 -32.02
CA ALA A 193 -25.27 -46.65 -32.01
C ALA A 193 -24.53 -46.05 -30.80
N ILE A 194 -24.71 -46.62 -29.60
CA ILE A 194 -24.00 -46.19 -28.40
C ILE A 194 -22.50 -46.44 -28.51
N LEU A 195 -22.09 -47.64 -28.95
CA LEU A 195 -20.68 -47.96 -29.15
C LEU A 195 -20.05 -47.03 -30.21
N SER A 196 -20.75 -46.80 -31.32
CA SER A 196 -20.34 -45.86 -32.37
C SER A 196 -20.22 -44.44 -31.82
N MET A 197 -21.11 -44.01 -30.92
CA MET A 197 -21.01 -42.70 -30.27
C MET A 197 -19.72 -42.56 -29.46
N PHE A 198 -19.38 -43.56 -28.63
CA PHE A 198 -18.12 -43.54 -27.87
C PHE A 198 -16.88 -43.62 -28.77
N THR A 199 -16.94 -44.40 -29.85
CA THR A 199 -15.86 -44.45 -30.85
C THR A 199 -15.68 -43.09 -31.53
N LEU A 200 -16.77 -42.42 -31.92
CA LEU A 200 -16.73 -41.10 -32.53
C LEU A 200 -16.27 -40.01 -31.56
N ILE A 201 -16.63 -40.09 -30.28
CA ILE A 201 -16.12 -39.18 -29.24
C ILE A 201 -14.60 -39.30 -29.14
N THR A 202 -14.06 -40.52 -29.08
CA THR A 202 -12.61 -40.75 -29.04
C THR A 202 -11.93 -40.25 -30.32
N LEU A 203 -12.52 -40.51 -31.48
CA LEU A 203 -12.00 -40.06 -32.77
C LEU A 203 -11.94 -38.54 -32.89
N TYR A 204 -12.95 -37.83 -32.41
CA TYR A 204 -13.04 -36.37 -32.47
C TYR A 204 -12.55 -35.66 -31.20
N SER A 205 -12.02 -36.39 -30.21
CA SER A 205 -11.44 -35.81 -29.00
C SER A 205 -10.35 -34.75 -29.23
N PRO A 206 -9.54 -34.78 -30.32
CA PRO A 206 -8.58 -33.71 -30.60
C PRO A 206 -9.19 -32.35 -30.94
N ILE A 207 -10.51 -32.27 -31.20
CA ILE A 207 -11.22 -30.99 -31.42
C ILE A 207 -11.18 -30.11 -30.17
N ILE A 208 -11.11 -30.69 -28.97
CA ILE A 208 -10.91 -29.95 -27.73
C ILE A 208 -9.39 -29.85 -27.50
N PRO A 209 -8.77 -28.69 -27.73
CA PRO A 209 -7.32 -28.59 -27.68
C PRO A 209 -6.86 -28.48 -26.22
N ILE A 210 -6.66 -29.63 -25.57
CA ILE A 210 -6.14 -29.68 -24.18
C ILE A 210 -4.77 -29.00 -24.08
N SER A 211 -3.98 -29.06 -25.15
CA SER A 211 -2.67 -28.40 -25.26
C SER A 211 -2.75 -26.86 -25.25
N LEU A 212 -3.88 -26.26 -25.63
CA LEU A 212 -4.04 -24.80 -25.65
C LEU A 212 -3.92 -24.23 -24.25
N TYR A 213 -4.55 -24.87 -23.25
CA TYR A 213 -4.53 -24.42 -21.87
C TYR A 213 -3.11 -24.41 -21.30
N VAL A 214 -2.40 -25.53 -21.45
CA VAL A 214 -1.00 -25.67 -21.01
C VAL A 214 -0.09 -24.67 -21.72
N SER A 215 -0.29 -24.46 -23.02
CA SER A 215 0.52 -23.51 -23.80
C SER A 215 0.31 -22.08 -23.33
N VAL A 216 -0.94 -21.67 -23.07
CA VAL A 216 -1.26 -20.32 -22.56
C VAL A 216 -0.67 -20.12 -21.16
N GLU A 217 -0.81 -21.10 -20.26
CA GLU A 217 -0.22 -21.03 -18.92
C GLU A 217 1.32 -20.93 -18.98
N MET A 218 1.96 -21.70 -19.86
CA MET A 218 3.40 -21.63 -20.04
C MET A 218 3.86 -20.26 -20.57
N VAL A 219 3.15 -19.70 -21.55
CA VAL A 219 3.43 -18.35 -22.09
C VAL A 219 3.29 -17.31 -20.98
N LYS A 220 2.21 -17.36 -20.18
CA LYS A 220 2.00 -16.45 -19.04
C LYS A 220 3.13 -16.58 -18.01
N PHE A 221 3.54 -17.80 -17.70
CA PHE A 221 4.63 -18.05 -16.76
C PHE A 221 5.97 -17.47 -17.25
N ILE A 222 6.31 -17.69 -18.52
CA ILE A 222 7.51 -17.14 -19.16
C ILE A 222 7.44 -15.60 -19.16
N GLN A 223 6.29 -15.01 -19.50
CA GLN A 223 6.11 -13.56 -19.48
C GLN A 223 6.37 -12.95 -18.11
N SER A 224 5.79 -13.54 -17.06
CA SER A 224 5.96 -13.09 -15.69
C SER A 224 7.42 -13.21 -15.24
N THR A 225 8.03 -14.38 -15.44
CA THR A 225 9.34 -14.70 -14.84
C THR A 225 10.51 -14.15 -15.64
N GLN A 226 10.46 -14.24 -16.98
CA GLN A 226 11.58 -13.89 -17.83
C GLN A 226 11.52 -12.46 -18.35
N TYR A 227 10.33 -11.92 -18.65
CA TYR A 227 10.22 -10.56 -19.16
C TYR A 227 9.99 -9.55 -18.03
N ILE A 228 8.94 -9.70 -17.22
CA ILE A 228 8.61 -8.69 -16.19
C ILE A 228 9.66 -8.66 -15.07
N ASN A 229 9.99 -9.81 -14.48
CA ASN A 229 10.89 -9.85 -13.33
C ASN A 229 12.36 -9.55 -13.68
N ASN A 230 12.75 -9.69 -14.95
CA ASN A 230 14.13 -9.51 -15.41
C ASN A 230 14.24 -8.31 -16.38
N ASP A 231 13.48 -7.25 -16.12
CA ASP A 231 13.58 -5.99 -16.86
C ASP A 231 14.41 -4.97 -16.04
N LEU A 232 15.53 -4.53 -16.62
CA LEU A 232 16.39 -3.50 -16.04
C LEU A 232 15.73 -2.12 -16.02
N HIS A 233 14.78 -1.84 -16.92
CA HIS A 233 14.07 -0.57 -16.95
C HIS A 233 13.03 -0.44 -15.82
N MET A 234 12.56 -1.56 -15.28
CA MET A 234 11.62 -1.60 -14.16
C MET A 234 12.32 -1.87 -12.81
N TYR A 235 13.65 -1.73 -12.76
CA TYR A 235 14.44 -1.91 -11.55
C TYR A 235 14.64 -0.59 -10.79
N HIS A 236 14.31 -0.58 -9.49
CA HIS A 236 14.49 0.60 -8.65
C HIS A 236 15.84 0.56 -7.93
N VAL A 237 16.74 1.46 -8.32
CA VAL A 237 18.14 1.51 -7.86
C VAL A 237 18.26 1.86 -6.38
N GLU A 238 17.51 2.85 -5.87
CA GLU A 238 17.68 3.34 -4.50
C GLU A 238 17.34 2.28 -3.43
N THR A 239 16.34 1.44 -3.68
CA THR A 239 15.92 0.37 -2.75
C THR A 239 16.44 -1.01 -3.15
N ASN A 240 17.17 -1.11 -4.27
CA ASN A 240 17.62 -2.38 -4.86
C ASN A 240 16.47 -3.39 -5.02
N THR A 241 15.33 -2.92 -5.53
CA THR A 241 14.13 -3.75 -5.70
C THR A 241 13.78 -3.90 -7.18
N PRO A 242 13.78 -5.13 -7.74
CA PRO A 242 13.27 -5.38 -9.08
C PRO A 242 11.74 -5.37 -9.11
N ALA A 243 11.16 -5.24 -10.30
CA ALA A 243 9.76 -5.53 -10.51
C ALA A 243 9.48 -7.01 -10.18
N LEU A 244 8.40 -7.27 -9.43
CA LEU A 244 8.02 -8.62 -9.04
C LEU A 244 6.55 -8.87 -9.38
N ALA A 245 6.32 -9.67 -10.41
CA ALA A 245 5.01 -10.21 -10.72
C ALA A 245 4.65 -11.33 -9.74
N ARG A 246 3.74 -11.03 -8.80
CA ARG A 246 3.28 -11.99 -7.77
C ARG A 246 2.31 -13.05 -8.31
N THR A 247 1.65 -12.76 -9.43
CA THR A 247 0.67 -13.63 -10.06
C THR A 247 0.89 -13.65 -11.57
N SER A 248 1.07 -14.83 -12.16
CA SER A 248 1.27 -15.00 -13.61
C SER A 248 -0.03 -14.93 -14.42
N ASN A 249 -1.19 -15.05 -13.79
CA ASN A 249 -2.44 -15.31 -14.50
C ASN A 249 -3.06 -14.08 -15.17
N LEU A 250 -2.53 -12.87 -14.89
CA LEU A 250 -3.14 -11.58 -15.24
C LEU A 250 -2.26 -10.73 -16.16
N ASN A 251 -1.19 -11.29 -16.71
CA ASN A 251 -0.20 -10.51 -17.47
C ASN A 251 -0.82 -9.82 -18.68
N GLU A 252 -1.77 -10.49 -19.36
CA GLU A 252 -2.48 -9.95 -20.52
C GLU A 252 -3.47 -8.83 -20.19
N GLU A 253 -3.95 -8.78 -18.94
CA GLU A 253 -4.88 -7.74 -18.47
C GLU A 253 -4.16 -6.40 -18.32
N LEU A 254 -2.84 -6.41 -18.09
CA LEU A 254 -2.05 -5.18 -17.99
C LEU A 254 -2.13 -4.33 -19.25
N GLY A 255 -2.31 -4.95 -20.43
CA GLY A 255 -2.51 -4.25 -21.70
C GLY A 255 -3.94 -3.77 -21.95
N GLN A 256 -4.90 -4.10 -21.07
CA GLN A 256 -6.32 -3.79 -21.21
C GLN A 256 -6.83 -2.81 -20.14
N VAL A 257 -5.92 -2.21 -19.38
CA VAL A 257 -6.27 -1.26 -18.31
C VAL A 257 -6.75 0.06 -18.92
N GLU A 258 -8.01 0.43 -18.64
CA GLU A 258 -8.60 1.72 -19.05
C GLU A 258 -8.50 2.77 -17.93
N TYR A 259 -8.69 2.36 -16.68
CA TYR A 259 -8.69 3.25 -15.52
C TYR A 259 -7.56 2.89 -14.56
N ILE A 260 -6.75 3.88 -14.21
CA ILE A 260 -5.71 3.77 -13.18
C ILE A 260 -6.18 4.55 -11.97
N PHE A 261 -6.51 3.84 -10.89
CA PHE A 261 -6.74 4.44 -9.58
C PHE A 261 -5.39 4.52 -8.86
N SER A 262 -4.94 5.74 -8.57
CA SER A 262 -3.66 5.99 -7.93
C SER A 262 -3.91 6.61 -6.56
N ASP A 263 -3.18 6.14 -5.55
CA ASP A 263 -3.14 6.79 -4.25
C ASP A 263 -2.23 8.02 -4.32
N LYS A 264 -2.55 9.07 -3.57
CA LYS A 264 -1.71 10.26 -3.53
C LYS A 264 -0.44 9.97 -2.74
N THR A 265 -0.60 9.52 -1.50
CA THR A 265 0.50 9.40 -0.54
C THR A 265 1.24 8.08 -0.76
N GLY A 266 2.56 8.12 -0.83
CA GLY A 266 3.39 6.92 -1.02
C GLY A 266 3.40 6.34 -2.44
N THR A 267 2.52 6.82 -3.35
CA THR A 267 2.56 6.47 -4.79
C THR A 267 2.88 7.68 -5.65
N LEU A 268 2.05 8.73 -5.65
CA LEU A 268 2.33 9.96 -6.42
C LEU A 268 3.37 10.86 -5.75
N THR A 269 3.35 10.94 -4.41
CA THR A 269 4.29 11.77 -3.65
C THR A 269 5.24 10.90 -2.83
N ARG A 270 6.54 11.19 -2.92
CA ARG A 270 7.52 10.77 -1.91
C ARG A 270 7.21 11.59 -0.67
N ASN A 271 6.92 10.96 0.49
CA ASN A 271 6.57 11.62 1.76
C ASN A 271 7.76 12.42 2.34
N LEU A 272 8.31 13.33 1.56
CA LEU A 272 9.48 14.15 1.79
C LEU A 272 9.09 15.57 1.37
N MET A 273 9.04 16.47 2.34
CA MET A 273 8.78 17.87 2.10
C MET A 273 10.10 18.62 2.05
N GLU A 274 10.28 19.46 1.04
CA GLU A 274 11.52 20.22 0.84
C GLU A 274 11.22 21.71 0.76
N PHE A 275 12.02 22.52 1.46
CA PHE A 275 11.98 23.97 1.28
C PHE A 275 12.62 24.33 -0.08
N PHE A 276 11.81 24.89 -0.99
CA PHE A 276 12.20 25.07 -2.39
C PHE A 276 12.29 26.55 -2.83
N LYS A 277 11.27 27.35 -2.52
CA LYS A 277 11.18 28.78 -2.88
C LYS A 277 10.52 29.54 -1.73
N CYS A 278 10.82 30.83 -1.60
CA CYS A 278 10.13 31.73 -0.68
C CYS A 278 9.96 33.12 -1.31
N SER A 279 9.03 33.91 -0.77
CA SER A 279 8.85 35.31 -1.12
C SER A 279 9.05 36.16 0.12
N ILE A 280 9.96 37.13 0.05
CA ILE A 280 10.29 38.04 1.15
C ILE A 280 10.17 39.46 0.62
N GLY A 281 9.25 40.26 1.17
CA GLY A 281 9.08 41.66 0.76
C GLY A 281 8.62 41.87 -0.68
N GLY A 282 7.94 40.88 -1.27
CA GLY A 282 7.47 40.92 -2.66
C GLY A 282 8.47 40.34 -3.67
N GLU A 283 9.71 40.11 -3.26
CA GLU A 283 10.74 39.47 -4.09
C GLU A 283 10.70 37.95 -3.91
N VAL A 284 10.78 37.20 -5.01
CA VAL A 284 10.79 35.73 -5.00
C VAL A 284 12.24 35.23 -5.04
N TYR A 285 12.55 34.32 -4.13
CA TYR A 285 13.85 33.68 -3.98
C TYR A 285 13.74 32.17 -4.15
N GLY A 286 14.83 31.57 -4.64
CA GLY A 286 14.93 30.15 -4.96
C GLY A 286 15.00 29.93 -6.48
N THR A 287 16.15 29.42 -6.91
CA THR A 287 16.41 29.01 -8.29
C THR A 287 16.20 27.51 -8.40
N GLY A 288 15.36 27.11 -9.34
CA GLY A 288 14.95 25.72 -9.49
C GLY A 288 13.72 25.63 -10.37
N LEU A 289 13.81 24.75 -11.36
CA LEU A 289 12.69 24.38 -12.21
C LEU A 289 12.15 23.04 -11.75
N THR A 290 10.86 22.99 -11.49
CA THR A 290 10.14 21.74 -11.23
C THR A 290 9.92 21.00 -12.55
N GLU A 291 9.79 19.67 -12.49
CA GLU A 291 9.44 18.86 -13.67
C GLU A 291 8.12 19.33 -14.32
N ILE A 292 7.20 19.88 -13.52
CA ILE A 292 5.92 20.45 -13.99
C ILE A 292 6.16 21.71 -14.83
N GLU A 293 7.01 22.62 -14.36
CA GLU A 293 7.37 23.84 -15.11
C GLU A 293 8.08 23.48 -16.42
N ILE A 294 8.99 22.49 -16.39
CA ILE A 294 9.68 21.99 -17.58
C ILE A 294 8.69 21.37 -18.57
N GLY A 295 7.81 20.47 -18.11
CA GLY A 295 6.80 19.83 -18.95
C GLY A 295 5.75 20.81 -19.48
N GLY A 296 5.43 21.87 -18.73
CA GLY A 296 4.59 22.98 -19.18
C GLY A 296 5.25 23.78 -20.31
N ALA A 297 6.53 24.14 -20.14
CA ALA A 297 7.29 24.86 -21.14
C ALA A 297 7.54 24.05 -22.42
N GLN A 298 7.82 22.75 -22.29
CA GLN A 298 7.95 21.82 -23.42
C GLN A 298 6.65 21.70 -24.22
N ARG A 299 5.49 21.61 -23.56
CA ARG A 299 4.18 21.64 -24.23
C ARG A 299 3.92 22.94 -24.98
N ASN A 300 4.48 24.04 -24.51
CA ASN A 300 4.42 25.35 -25.15
C ASN A 300 5.51 25.55 -26.22
N GLY A 301 6.30 24.53 -26.55
CA GLY A 301 7.34 24.58 -27.59
C GLY A 301 8.61 25.34 -27.19
N MET A 302 8.77 25.69 -25.91
CA MET A 302 9.98 26.32 -25.40
C MET A 302 11.02 25.26 -25.03
N LYS A 303 12.22 25.36 -25.60
CA LYS A 303 13.37 24.57 -25.14
C LYS A 303 13.86 25.16 -23.83
N VAL A 304 13.58 24.47 -22.73
CA VAL A 304 14.16 24.78 -21.44
C VAL A 304 15.52 24.12 -21.39
N ASP A 305 16.60 24.90 -21.48
CA ASP A 305 17.92 24.41 -21.13
C ASP A 305 17.92 24.10 -19.63
N GLU A 306 18.26 22.87 -19.27
CA GLU A 306 18.45 22.49 -17.86
C GLU A 306 19.52 23.41 -17.28
N VAL A 307 19.11 24.38 -16.47
CA VAL A 307 20.03 25.17 -15.66
C VAL A 307 20.86 24.17 -14.85
N ARG A 308 22.15 24.10 -15.17
CA ARG A 308 23.14 23.18 -14.60
C ARG A 308 22.90 23.02 -13.10
N LYS A 309 22.44 21.83 -12.68
CA LYS A 309 22.43 21.42 -11.28
C LYS A 309 23.85 21.58 -10.75
N SER A 310 24.07 22.54 -9.86
CA SER A 310 25.34 22.70 -9.17
C SER A 310 25.59 21.40 -8.39
N SER A 311 26.63 20.67 -8.77
CA SER A 311 26.86 19.27 -8.39
C SER A 311 27.37 19.07 -6.97
N ASN A 312 27.50 20.13 -6.17
CA ASN A 312 28.34 20.11 -4.96
C ASN A 312 27.63 20.49 -3.66
N ILE A 313 26.30 20.66 -3.64
CA ILE A 313 25.58 20.92 -2.39
C ILE A 313 25.05 19.61 -1.84
N VAL A 314 25.58 19.19 -0.69
CA VAL A 314 25.02 18.11 0.13
C VAL A 314 23.55 18.44 0.40
N ARG A 315 22.66 17.71 -0.27
CA ARG A 315 21.21 17.79 -0.05
C ARG A 315 20.90 17.11 1.28
N GLU A 316 20.79 17.90 2.33
CA GLU A 316 20.20 17.45 3.59
C GLU A 316 18.72 17.18 3.33
N LYS A 317 18.20 16.06 3.86
CA LYS A 317 16.79 15.69 3.67
C LYS A 317 15.91 16.85 4.17
N GLY A 318 15.07 17.39 3.28
CA GLY A 318 14.16 18.50 3.58
C GLY A 318 14.63 19.89 3.12
N PHE A 319 15.82 20.01 2.51
CA PHE A 319 16.32 21.28 1.99
C PHE A 319 16.72 21.18 0.51
N ASN A 320 16.00 21.90 -0.36
CA ASN A 320 16.25 21.94 -1.81
C ASN A 320 16.09 23.37 -2.32
N PHE A 321 16.82 24.30 -1.69
CA PHE A 321 16.83 25.71 -2.04
C PHE A 321 18.22 26.10 -2.54
N ASP A 322 18.27 26.72 -3.72
CA ASP A 322 19.50 27.24 -4.31
C ASP A 322 19.26 28.67 -4.77
N ASP A 323 19.80 29.66 -4.06
CA ASP A 323 19.79 31.05 -4.50
C ASP A 323 20.97 31.78 -3.86
N ALA A 324 21.91 32.24 -4.68
CA ALA A 324 23.10 32.94 -4.22
C ALA A 324 22.78 34.21 -3.42
N ARG A 325 21.58 34.79 -3.60
CA ARG A 325 21.11 35.98 -2.88
C ARG A 325 20.85 35.74 -1.40
N LEU A 326 20.36 34.55 -1.03
CA LEU A 326 20.02 34.24 0.37
C LEU A 326 21.00 33.25 1.03
N MET A 327 21.66 32.41 0.24
CA MET A 327 22.55 31.37 0.74
C MET A 327 23.82 31.93 1.39
N GLN A 328 24.42 31.17 2.31
CA GLN A 328 25.70 31.50 2.96
C GLN A 328 25.72 32.87 3.68
N GLY A 329 24.56 33.35 4.14
CA GLY A 329 24.45 34.65 4.80
C GLY A 329 24.41 35.85 3.85
N ALA A 330 24.34 35.61 2.53
CA ALA A 330 24.20 36.66 1.52
C ALA A 330 22.92 37.48 1.68
N TRP A 331 21.91 36.96 2.41
CA TRP A 331 20.68 37.69 2.75
C TRP A 331 20.94 39.02 3.48
N ARG A 332 22.14 39.22 4.04
CA ARG A 332 22.57 40.50 4.64
C ARG A 332 22.88 41.59 3.61
N ASN A 333 23.18 41.20 2.38
CA ASN A 333 23.53 42.10 1.27
C ASN A 333 22.32 42.48 0.42
N GLU A 334 21.16 41.87 0.66
CA GLU A 334 19.90 42.20 0.00
C GLU A 334 19.42 43.61 0.40
N PRO A 335 18.63 44.29 -0.44
CA PRO A 335 18.20 45.67 -0.19
C PRO A 335 17.41 45.86 1.12
N ASN A 336 16.75 44.81 1.62
CA ASN A 336 15.99 44.84 2.88
C ASN A 336 16.44 43.72 3.83
N PRO A 337 17.63 43.83 4.47
CA PRO A 337 18.19 42.76 5.28
C PRO A 337 17.42 42.52 6.59
N ASP A 338 16.83 43.57 7.17
CA ASP A 338 16.01 43.47 8.38
C ASP A 338 14.74 42.64 8.14
N MET A 339 14.15 42.75 6.95
CA MET A 339 12.97 41.97 6.58
C MET A 339 13.32 40.50 6.37
N CYS A 340 14.44 40.20 5.71
CA CYS A 340 14.96 38.83 5.60
C CYS A 340 15.26 38.22 6.97
N LYS A 341 15.86 39.01 7.87
CA LYS A 341 16.16 38.59 9.24
C LYS A 341 14.90 38.24 10.03
N GLU A 342 13.91 39.12 10.03
CA GLU A 342 12.65 38.87 10.75
C GLU A 342 11.86 37.71 10.12
N PHE A 343 11.87 37.55 8.79
CA PHE A 343 11.27 36.41 8.11
C PHE A 343 11.86 35.06 8.59
N PHE A 344 13.19 34.92 8.55
CA PHE A 344 13.82 33.68 9.01
C PHE A 344 13.71 33.49 10.53
N ARG A 345 13.71 34.58 11.29
CA ARG A 345 13.47 34.53 12.74
C ARG A 345 12.06 34.03 13.05
N CYS A 346 11.03 34.53 12.36
CA CYS A 346 9.66 34.05 12.50
C CYS A 346 9.55 32.56 12.18
N LEU A 347 10.16 32.09 11.08
CA LEU A 347 10.18 30.67 10.73
C LEU A 347 10.88 29.80 11.78
N ALA A 348 11.91 30.33 12.46
CA ALA A 348 12.68 29.62 13.48
C ALA A 348 12.05 29.66 14.89
N ILE A 349 10.96 30.40 15.11
CA ILE A 349 10.29 30.50 16.42
C ILE A 349 8.83 30.05 16.37
N CYS A 350 8.14 30.22 15.24
CA CYS A 350 6.72 29.91 15.08
C CYS A 350 6.52 28.46 14.61
N HIS A 351 6.89 27.48 15.42
CA HIS A 351 6.72 26.06 15.12
C HIS A 351 6.62 25.20 16.38
N THR A 352 6.23 23.93 16.23
CA THR A 352 6.15 22.96 17.35
C THR A 352 7.26 21.91 17.33
N VAL A 353 8.24 22.08 16.43
CA VAL A 353 9.40 21.18 16.28
C VAL A 353 10.23 21.07 17.56
N LEU A 354 10.56 19.82 17.91
CA LEU A 354 11.42 19.47 19.03
C LEU A 354 12.85 19.18 18.53
N PRO A 355 13.88 19.82 19.11
CA PRO A 355 15.26 19.51 18.80
C PRO A 355 15.73 18.30 19.62
N GLU A 356 16.36 17.33 18.95
CA GLU A 356 17.01 16.19 19.57
C GLU A 356 18.51 16.15 19.25
N GLY A 357 19.31 15.75 20.23
CA GLY A 357 20.76 15.58 20.10
C GLY A 357 21.57 16.66 20.82
N GLU A 358 22.86 16.72 20.53
CA GLU A 358 23.75 17.74 21.08
C GLU A 358 23.36 19.13 20.56
N GLU A 359 23.55 20.18 21.38
CA GLU A 359 23.32 21.59 21.05
C GLU A 359 24.37 22.15 20.06
N SER A 360 24.67 21.39 19.01
CA SER A 360 25.57 21.77 17.92
C SER A 360 24.79 21.81 16.60
N PRO A 361 25.09 22.78 15.72
CA PRO A 361 24.37 22.92 14.45
C PRO A 361 24.49 21.70 13.56
N GLU A 362 25.60 20.96 13.61
CA GLU A 362 25.81 19.81 12.73
C GLU A 362 25.12 18.53 13.21
N LYS A 363 24.91 18.36 14.52
CA LYS A 363 24.38 17.11 15.09
C LYS A 363 22.92 17.18 15.54
N ILE A 364 22.33 18.37 15.66
CA ILE A 364 20.93 18.48 16.05
C ILE A 364 20.04 17.90 14.95
N ARG A 365 19.06 17.10 15.37
CA ARG A 365 17.98 16.60 14.53
C ARG A 365 16.67 17.21 14.98
N TYR A 366 15.81 17.52 14.03
CA TYR A 366 14.52 18.11 14.28
C TYR A 366 13.42 17.05 14.14
N GLN A 367 12.68 16.82 15.22
CA GLN A 367 11.48 16.00 15.22
C GLN A 367 10.25 16.91 15.20
N ALA A 368 9.33 16.67 14.28
CA ALA A 368 8.12 17.46 14.15
C ALA A 368 6.90 16.54 14.00
N ALA A 369 5.73 17.04 14.41
CA ALA A 369 4.46 16.38 14.14
C ALA A 369 4.11 16.42 12.64
N SER A 370 4.56 17.45 11.92
CA SER A 370 4.38 17.60 10.48
C SER A 370 5.73 17.70 9.77
N PRO A 371 5.94 16.98 8.65
CA PRO A 371 7.17 17.08 7.87
C PRO A 371 7.40 18.48 7.28
N ASP A 372 6.33 19.25 7.09
CA ASP A 372 6.36 20.63 6.58
C ASP A 372 7.10 21.55 7.56
N GLU A 373 6.74 21.49 8.85
CA GLU A 373 7.43 22.24 9.91
C GLU A 373 8.89 21.82 10.03
N ALA A 374 9.17 20.51 9.94
CA ALA A 374 10.55 20.02 9.94
C ALA A 374 11.39 20.58 8.79
N ALA A 375 10.82 20.66 7.58
CA ALA A 375 11.49 21.22 6.41
C ALA A 375 11.77 22.72 6.59
N LEU A 376 10.82 23.48 7.15
CA LEU A 376 10.98 24.91 7.42
C LEU A 376 12.10 25.18 8.43
N VAL A 377 12.12 24.46 9.56
CA VAL A 377 13.15 24.63 10.60
C VAL A 377 14.52 24.14 10.12
N THR A 378 14.55 23.08 9.30
CA THR A 378 15.78 22.64 8.64
C THR A 378 16.31 23.71 7.67
N ALA A 379 15.42 24.42 6.97
CA ALA A 379 15.81 25.51 6.10
C ALA A 379 16.35 26.72 6.88
N THR A 380 15.69 27.16 7.96
CA THR A 380 16.18 28.28 8.78
C THR A 380 17.56 28.00 9.35
N LYS A 381 17.82 26.76 9.79
CA LYS A 381 19.15 26.29 10.22
C LYS A 381 20.20 26.54 9.13
N ARG A 382 19.91 26.28 7.84
CA ARG A 382 20.83 26.52 6.72
C ARG A 382 21.04 28.00 6.39
N PHE A 383 20.04 28.85 6.66
CA PHE A 383 20.18 30.31 6.54
C PHE A 383 20.90 30.96 7.74
N GLY A 384 21.30 30.17 8.75
CA GLY A 384 22.05 30.62 9.93
C GLY A 384 21.16 30.93 11.15
N PHE A 385 19.88 30.59 11.11
CA PHE A 385 18.93 30.75 12.21
C PHE A 385 18.65 29.38 12.84
N PHE A 386 19.40 29.08 13.89
CA PHE A 386 19.41 27.78 14.54
C PHE A 386 18.51 27.74 15.77
N PHE A 387 17.55 26.82 15.78
CA PHE A 387 16.72 26.51 16.95
C PHE A 387 17.35 25.36 17.74
N TYR A 388 17.72 25.59 19.00
CA TYR A 388 18.46 24.61 19.81
C TYR A 388 17.72 24.08 21.03
N ARG A 389 16.74 24.83 21.55
CA ARG A 389 16.02 24.43 22.76
C ARG A 389 14.61 24.98 22.78
N SER A 390 13.65 24.10 23.05
CA SER A 390 12.30 24.49 23.43
C SER A 390 12.27 24.79 24.93
N VAL A 391 11.91 26.01 25.30
CA VAL A 391 11.66 26.39 26.70
C VAL A 391 10.15 26.45 26.86
N ILE A 392 9.56 25.38 27.41
CA ILE A 392 8.20 25.43 27.91
C ILE A 392 8.25 26.28 29.18
N LEU A 393 7.85 27.54 29.08
CA LEU A 393 7.62 28.39 30.24
C LEU A 393 6.40 27.82 30.96
N TYR A 394 6.64 26.94 31.94
CA TYR A 394 5.64 26.63 32.95
C TYR A 394 5.36 27.94 33.71
N SER A 395 4.21 28.54 33.46
CA SER A 395 3.62 29.46 34.42
C SER A 395 3.32 28.63 35.66
N THR A 396 4.22 28.70 36.63
CA THR A 396 4.02 28.27 38.02
C THR A 396 2.79 28.93 38.62
#